data_AF-A0A7X7KYJ2-F1
#
_entry.id   AF-A0A7X7KYJ2-F1
#
_cell.length_a   1.000
_cell.length_b   1.000
_cell.length_c   1.000
_cell.angle_alpha   90.00
_cell.angle_beta   90.00
_cell.angle_gamma   90.00
#
_symmetry.space_group_name_H-M   'P 1'
#
loop_
_entity.id
_entity.type
_entity.pdbx_description
1 polymer ?
#
loop_
_entity_poly.entity_id
_entity_poly.type
_entity_poly.pdbx_seq_one_letter_code
_entity_poly.pdbx_strand_id
1 'polypeptide(L)'
;LCLDDRLALLQANRRANPLAFMVSMDPSDGTGTCHCPDCLKLGSTTDRVVSLANHVARGLRAVDPDAWVGMYAYSSHREPPAIPVEPNIHVQVAMAFNKGPHSYEELIRLWGEKAGSLGIREYYGVEAWDFGLPGRIRGASPDYHAKWIPRYHAAGAVSLSAESNDNWGPQALGFYTAARLLWDPAADPAAIRDEFLTAAFGKAARGPMTALYAEFAKNQPLTPINLLRLYDLADQGLRATTVPGGRERVIDLLAYLDYVVRFARFEALAAHTEPYYAALQDLMSYAHRIQPRGMVAVYALARRLCNANVKGKRDDLWLFGDDPVWRRGEPHADEEILALAEVRRAELRQAVAERPVFSRDLMPVAGLPAPRHPSMRTLPFRYRASGLLVPRASRPYPFVVGPNVSMTLAREDAEPAAEPIILTVAASAPARTNQIELVAGARYRLTLQTGKTTGTVVFPEGVALALEASPEQPLWLDSGVVFNVFVPAATTELRSTGDPRLSLLDPGNQRYDVSGAEPGKDYTAIAVRDGHAGCFWAVGNQTRGRIAFHNIPPWVQLDTEHALLPPDTPSTGDTTR
;
A
#
# COMPACT_ATOMS: atom_id res chain seq x y z
N LEU A 1 2.30 47.95 -5.41
CA LEU A 1 1.40 46.96 -6.03
C LEU A 1 1.31 45.68 -5.22
N CYS A 2 2.32 44.78 -5.22
CA CYS A 2 2.22 43.51 -4.49
C CYS A 2 2.06 43.71 -2.97
N LEU A 3 2.85 44.58 -2.35
CA LEU A 3 2.70 44.90 -0.92
C LEU A 3 1.30 45.45 -0.59
N ASP A 4 0.79 46.40 -1.38
CA ASP A 4 -0.52 47.01 -1.15
C ASP A 4 -1.65 45.98 -1.23
N ASP A 5 -1.57 45.07 -2.21
CA ASP A 5 -2.49 43.95 -2.37
C ASP A 5 -2.44 42.99 -1.16
N ARG A 6 -1.24 42.67 -0.65
CA ARG A 6 -1.07 41.82 0.53
C ARG A 6 -1.53 42.50 1.82
N LEU A 7 -1.33 43.80 1.98
CA LEU A 7 -1.91 44.59 3.08
C LEU A 7 -3.45 44.56 3.02
N ALA A 8 -4.03 44.76 1.83
CA ALA A 8 -5.48 44.69 1.64
C ALA A 8 -6.03 43.29 1.96
N LEU A 9 -5.31 42.23 1.56
CA LEU A 9 -5.66 40.84 1.91
C LEU A 9 -5.59 40.59 3.41
N LEU A 10 -4.54 41.05 4.10
CA LEU A 10 -4.44 40.91 5.56
C LEU A 10 -5.62 41.59 6.26
N GLN A 11 -5.99 42.80 5.83
CA GLN A 11 -7.16 43.51 6.37
C GLN A 11 -8.48 42.79 6.06
N ALA A 12 -8.61 42.20 4.87
CA ALA A 12 -9.77 41.37 4.52
C ALA A 12 -9.86 40.13 5.41
N ASN A 13 -8.74 39.43 5.63
CA ASN A 13 -8.68 38.27 6.52
C ASN A 13 -9.04 38.67 7.96
N ARG A 14 -8.61 39.84 8.44
CA ARG A 14 -8.95 40.35 9.78
C ARG A 14 -10.41 40.71 9.97
N ARG A 15 -11.07 41.20 8.92
CA ARG A 15 -12.53 41.42 8.94
C ARG A 15 -13.29 40.11 9.13
N ALA A 16 -12.79 39.00 8.58
CA ALA A 16 -13.38 37.68 8.76
C ALA A 16 -12.96 36.99 10.07
N ASN A 17 -11.70 37.15 10.46
CA ASN A 17 -11.12 36.61 11.69
C ASN A 17 -10.13 37.63 12.29
N PRO A 18 -10.49 38.34 13.38
CA PRO A 18 -9.63 39.36 13.99
C PRO A 18 -8.24 38.87 14.41
N LEU A 19 -8.04 37.56 14.59
CA LEU A 19 -6.75 36.95 14.93
C LEU A 19 -5.87 36.65 13.70
N ALA A 20 -6.31 36.97 12.48
CA ALA A 20 -5.49 36.76 11.30
C ALA A 20 -4.27 37.69 11.29
N PHE A 21 -3.07 37.11 11.18
CA PHE A 21 -1.80 37.85 11.18
C PHE A 21 -0.88 37.46 10.01
N MET A 22 -1.28 36.52 9.15
CA MET A 22 -0.42 35.97 8.10
C MET A 22 -1.10 36.01 6.73
N VAL A 23 -0.31 36.27 5.67
CA VAL A 23 -0.73 36.19 4.26
C VAL A 23 0.20 35.29 3.45
N SER A 24 -0.34 34.62 2.44
CA SER A 24 0.47 33.75 1.57
C SER A 24 1.22 34.55 0.49
N MET A 25 2.47 34.14 0.27
CA MET A 25 3.32 34.55 -0.86
C MET A 25 3.79 33.35 -1.70
N ASP A 26 3.15 32.19 -1.56
CA ASP A 26 3.48 31.02 -2.36
C ASP A 26 3.07 31.23 -3.84
N PRO A 27 3.87 30.79 -4.82
CA PRO A 27 3.51 30.88 -6.22
C PRO A 27 2.33 29.95 -6.57
N SER A 28 1.73 30.17 -7.74
CA SER A 28 0.79 29.20 -8.32
C SER A 28 1.46 27.83 -8.49
N ASP A 29 0.69 26.75 -8.29
CA ASP A 29 1.18 25.37 -8.40
C ASP A 29 1.87 25.09 -9.76
N GLY A 30 2.88 24.22 -9.74
CA GLY A 30 3.70 23.88 -10.91
C GLY A 30 4.95 24.76 -11.09
N THR A 31 5.22 25.19 -12.32
CA THR A 31 6.38 26.02 -12.69
C THR A 31 6.02 27.51 -12.80
N GLY A 32 5.04 27.99 -12.01
CA GLY A 32 4.42 29.31 -12.12
C GLY A 32 5.30 30.52 -11.80
N THR A 33 6.63 30.42 -11.93
CA THR A 33 7.57 31.53 -11.73
C THR A 33 7.87 32.27 -13.03
N CYS A 34 8.13 33.58 -12.95
CA CYS A 34 8.56 34.36 -14.11
C CYS A 34 10.00 34.00 -14.52
N HIS A 35 10.21 33.78 -15.82
CA HIS A 35 11.51 33.46 -16.41
C HIS A 35 12.05 34.58 -17.32
N CYS A 36 11.57 35.81 -17.16
CA CYS A 36 12.12 36.94 -17.92
C CYS A 36 13.59 37.21 -17.52
N PRO A 37 14.38 37.89 -18.37
CA PRO A 37 15.80 38.11 -18.12
C PRO A 37 16.11 38.75 -16.77
N ASP A 38 15.26 39.65 -16.28
CA ASP A 38 15.48 40.30 -14.98
C ASP A 38 15.18 39.37 -13.81
N CYS A 39 14.15 38.53 -13.89
CA CYS A 39 13.87 37.53 -12.86
C CYS A 39 14.97 36.47 -12.79
N LEU A 40 15.54 36.06 -13.93
CA LEU A 40 16.64 35.09 -13.96
C LEU A 40 17.90 35.60 -13.25
N LYS A 41 18.12 36.91 -13.19
CA LYS A 41 19.24 37.51 -12.44
C LYS A 41 19.12 37.34 -10.93
N LEU A 42 17.93 37.05 -10.39
CA LEU A 42 17.70 36.84 -8.96
C LEU A 42 18.19 35.47 -8.47
N GLY A 43 18.58 34.57 -9.38
CA GLY A 43 19.14 33.26 -9.02
C GLY A 43 18.15 32.11 -9.23
N SER A 44 18.15 31.16 -8.28
CA SER A 44 17.32 29.96 -8.36
C SER A 44 15.81 30.28 -8.33
N THR A 45 14.98 29.27 -8.57
CA THR A 45 13.52 29.41 -8.36
C THR A 45 13.19 29.80 -6.93
N THR A 46 13.85 29.20 -5.93
CA THR A 46 13.65 29.58 -4.53
C THR A 46 14.11 31.02 -4.28
N ASP A 47 15.26 31.44 -4.79
CA ASP A 47 15.74 32.82 -4.59
C ASP A 47 14.75 33.84 -5.15
N ARG A 48 14.13 33.55 -6.29
CA ARG A 48 13.08 34.38 -6.89
C ARG A 48 11.84 34.48 -5.99
N VAL A 49 11.34 33.34 -5.49
CA VAL A 49 10.16 33.30 -4.60
C VAL A 49 10.46 34.04 -3.29
N VAL A 50 11.60 33.74 -2.66
CA VAL A 50 12.01 34.35 -1.39
C VAL A 50 12.31 35.84 -1.54
N SER A 51 12.85 36.29 -2.68
CA SER A 51 13.06 37.73 -2.93
C SER A 51 11.76 38.53 -2.85
N LEU A 52 10.68 38.00 -3.45
CA LEU A 52 9.37 38.64 -3.39
C LEU A 52 8.76 38.53 -2.00
N ALA A 53 8.87 37.37 -1.35
CA ALA A 53 8.41 37.17 0.03
C ALA A 53 9.11 38.12 1.01
N ASN A 54 10.43 38.29 0.92
CA ASN A 54 11.21 39.23 1.73
C ASN A 54 10.75 40.68 1.53
N HIS A 55 10.48 41.09 0.28
CA HIS A 55 9.98 42.44 0.00
C HIS A 55 8.65 42.70 0.71
N VAL A 56 7.71 41.75 0.63
CA VAL A 56 6.41 41.86 1.29
C VAL A 56 6.55 41.78 2.82
N ALA A 57 7.36 40.84 3.33
CA ALA A 57 7.56 40.64 4.76
C ALA A 57 8.08 41.90 5.46
N ARG A 58 9.07 42.59 4.87
CA ARG A 58 9.55 43.89 5.37
C ARG A 58 8.46 44.97 5.35
N GLY A 59 7.70 45.05 4.25
CA GLY A 59 6.65 46.04 4.09
C GLY A 59 5.49 45.83 5.07
N LEU A 60 5.06 44.59 5.27
CA LEU A 60 4.04 44.24 6.26
C LEU A 60 4.50 44.60 7.67
N ARG A 61 5.73 44.21 8.05
CA ARG A 61 6.27 44.45 9.38
C ARG A 61 6.44 45.94 9.72
N ALA A 62 6.69 46.78 8.71
CA ALA A 62 6.76 48.23 8.88
C ALA A 62 5.41 48.86 9.24
N VAL A 63 4.29 48.26 8.80
CA VAL A 63 2.92 48.72 9.09
C VAL A 63 2.38 48.04 10.35
N ASP A 64 2.71 46.77 10.53
CA ASP A 64 2.24 45.92 11.61
C ASP A 64 3.34 44.94 12.04
N PRO A 65 3.98 45.17 13.20
CA PRO A 65 5.08 44.34 13.69
C PRO A 65 4.75 42.85 13.84
N ASP A 66 3.47 42.51 14.00
CA ASP A 66 2.99 41.14 14.20
C ASP A 66 2.58 40.45 12.89
N ALA A 67 2.71 41.11 11.74
CA ALA A 67 2.32 40.54 10.45
C ALA A 67 3.40 39.59 9.88
N TRP A 68 2.96 38.42 9.39
CA TRP A 68 3.80 37.36 8.83
C TRP A 68 3.49 37.08 7.35
N VAL A 69 4.48 36.53 6.66
CA VAL A 69 4.33 35.90 5.36
C VAL A 69 4.42 34.39 5.50
N GLY A 70 3.46 33.66 4.94
CA GLY A 70 3.49 32.20 4.83
C GLY A 70 3.87 31.74 3.43
N MET A 71 4.69 30.69 3.32
CA MET A 71 4.98 30.02 2.06
C MET A 71 5.29 28.53 2.26
N TYR A 72 5.30 27.75 1.17
CA TYR A 72 5.75 26.37 1.19
C TYR A 72 7.19 26.24 0.71
N ALA A 73 7.92 25.26 1.24
CA ALA A 73 9.08 24.68 0.58
C ALA A 73 8.61 23.45 -0.19
N TYR A 74 8.21 23.67 -1.45
CA TYR A 74 7.46 22.70 -2.23
C TYR A 74 7.90 22.69 -3.70
N SER A 75 7.82 21.52 -4.32
CA SER A 75 8.02 21.30 -5.76
C SER A 75 9.28 22.02 -6.32
N SER A 76 9.10 23.08 -7.12
CA SER A 76 10.16 23.78 -7.85
C SER A 76 10.95 24.80 -7.02
N HIS A 77 10.43 25.20 -5.84
CA HIS A 77 11.07 26.12 -4.89
C HIS A 77 11.29 25.48 -3.52
N ARG A 78 11.51 24.16 -3.49
CA ARG A 78 11.73 23.37 -2.28
C ARG A 78 13.09 23.60 -1.63
N GLU A 79 14.13 23.75 -2.44
CA GLU A 79 15.49 23.88 -1.92
C GLU A 79 15.67 25.20 -1.18
N PRO A 80 16.40 25.27 -0.07
CA PRO A 80 16.63 26.51 0.64
C PRO A 80 17.30 27.57 -0.24
N PRO A 81 16.99 28.87 -0.06
CA PRO A 81 17.55 29.94 -0.87
C PRO A 81 19.03 30.19 -0.54
N ALA A 82 19.77 30.72 -1.51
CA ALA A 82 21.12 31.26 -1.30
C ALA A 82 21.09 32.63 -0.60
N ILE A 83 19.96 33.35 -0.68
CA ILE A 83 19.75 34.64 -0.03
C ILE A 83 19.24 34.51 1.41
N PRO A 84 19.42 35.54 2.27
CA PRO A 84 18.80 35.60 3.58
C PRO A 84 17.26 35.61 3.49
N VAL A 85 16.60 35.06 4.51
CA VAL A 85 15.14 35.05 4.65
C VAL A 85 14.76 36.02 5.77
N GLU A 86 13.72 36.83 5.56
CA GLU A 86 13.23 37.75 6.61
C GLU A 86 12.67 37.00 7.82
N PRO A 87 12.82 37.53 9.05
CA PRO A 87 12.49 36.83 10.29
C PRO A 87 10.98 36.64 10.53
N ASN A 88 10.11 37.32 9.77
CA ASN A 88 8.66 37.13 9.82
C ASN A 88 8.13 36.31 8.63
N ILE A 89 8.95 35.39 8.09
CA ILE A 89 8.54 34.40 7.09
C ILE A 89 8.40 33.03 7.75
N HIS A 90 7.19 32.49 7.70
CA HIS A 90 6.83 31.14 8.09
C HIS A 90 6.89 30.21 6.88
N VAL A 91 7.72 29.16 6.96
CA VAL A 91 7.90 28.20 5.87
C VAL A 91 7.38 26.84 6.26
N GLN A 92 6.46 26.29 5.47
CA GLN A 92 5.98 24.92 5.63
C GLN A 92 6.69 23.96 4.67
N VAL A 93 7.45 23.00 5.20
CA VAL A 93 8.13 22.00 4.38
C VAL A 93 7.14 20.92 3.94
N ALA A 94 6.97 20.77 2.62
CA ALA A 94 6.04 19.79 2.07
C ALA A 94 6.65 18.39 2.01
N MET A 95 5.94 17.40 2.55
CA MET A 95 6.40 16.01 2.75
C MET A 95 6.11 15.06 1.58
N ALA A 96 5.83 15.59 0.39
CA ALA A 96 5.62 14.82 -0.86
C ALA A 96 6.31 15.50 -2.06
N PHE A 97 6.46 14.79 -3.18
CA PHE A 97 7.05 15.32 -4.42
C PHE A 97 8.52 15.75 -4.34
N ASN A 98 9.32 15.18 -3.44
CA ASN A 98 10.73 15.51 -3.36
C ASN A 98 11.49 14.93 -4.57
N LYS A 99 12.10 15.82 -5.35
CA LYS A 99 12.94 15.51 -6.52
C LYS A 99 14.35 16.08 -6.36
N GLY A 100 14.64 16.72 -5.23
CA GLY A 100 15.91 17.34 -4.91
C GLY A 100 16.91 16.36 -4.31
N PRO A 101 18.15 16.81 -4.06
CA PRO A 101 19.20 15.98 -3.50
C PRO A 101 19.04 15.75 -1.99
N HIS A 102 18.34 16.63 -1.28
CA HIS A 102 18.18 16.55 0.17
C HIS A 102 17.00 15.64 0.55
N SER A 103 17.19 14.82 1.59
CA SER A 103 16.11 14.11 2.27
C SER A 103 15.12 15.08 2.92
N TYR A 104 13.94 14.58 3.30
CA TYR A 104 12.96 15.41 4.01
C TYR A 104 13.48 15.92 5.35
N GLU A 105 14.23 15.12 6.09
CA GLU A 105 14.83 15.52 7.37
C GLU A 105 15.86 16.63 7.18
N GLU A 106 16.69 16.54 6.13
CA GLU A 106 17.62 17.61 5.78
C GLU A 106 16.89 18.89 5.38
N LEU A 107 15.82 18.80 4.60
CA LEU A 107 15.02 19.97 4.22
C LEU A 107 14.39 20.66 5.43
N ILE A 108 13.83 19.89 6.37
CA ILE A 108 13.26 20.42 7.62
C ILE A 108 14.35 21.16 8.40
N ARG A 109 15.54 20.56 8.59
CA ARG A 109 16.67 21.21 9.27
C ARG A 109 17.14 22.47 8.56
N LEU A 110 17.40 22.38 7.26
CA LEU A 110 17.95 23.48 6.47
C LEU A 110 16.99 24.69 6.41
N TRP A 111 15.68 24.43 6.33
CA TRP A 111 14.68 25.50 6.41
C TRP A 111 14.52 26.02 7.83
N GLY A 112 14.60 25.16 8.86
CA GLY A 112 14.61 25.59 10.27
C GLY A 112 15.78 26.51 10.61
N GLU A 113 16.92 26.38 9.94
CA GLU A 113 18.09 27.25 10.10
C GLU A 113 17.95 28.61 9.40
N LYS A 114 17.03 28.73 8.43
CA LYS A 114 16.89 29.93 7.58
C LYS A 114 15.60 30.70 7.82
N ALA A 115 14.48 30.02 7.95
CA ALA A 115 13.17 30.63 8.11
C ALA A 115 13.00 31.21 9.52
N GLY A 116 12.22 32.29 9.64
CA GLY A 116 11.87 32.85 10.94
C GLY A 116 10.93 31.94 11.75
N SER A 117 10.19 31.08 11.07
CA SER A 117 9.35 30.05 11.68
C SER A 117 9.18 28.86 10.73
N LEU A 118 9.13 27.66 11.29
CA LEU A 118 9.04 26.40 10.56
C LEU A 118 7.68 25.72 10.79
N GLY A 119 7.12 25.14 9.73
CA GLY A 119 5.97 24.27 9.79
C GLY A 119 6.11 23.09 8.83
N ILE A 120 5.14 22.19 8.84
CA ILE A 120 5.12 20.99 8.01
C ILE A 120 3.83 20.94 7.19
N ARG A 121 3.96 20.64 5.89
CA ARG A 121 2.84 20.33 5.00
C ARG A 121 2.82 18.83 4.71
N GLU A 122 1.94 18.12 5.40
CA GLU A 122 1.79 16.67 5.34
C GLU A 122 0.73 16.20 4.35
N TYR A 123 0.79 14.93 3.97
CA TYR A 123 -0.18 14.30 3.06
C TYR A 123 -0.69 13.03 3.72
N TYR A 124 -1.64 13.21 4.65
CA TYR A 124 -2.22 12.14 5.45
C TYR A 124 -3.18 11.26 4.64
N GLY A 125 -3.93 11.85 3.71
CA GLY A 125 -4.71 11.10 2.75
C GLY A 125 -5.00 11.95 1.53
N VAL A 126 -4.67 11.39 0.36
CA VAL A 126 -4.89 12.00 -0.95
C VAL A 126 -5.62 10.96 -1.78
N GLU A 127 -6.89 11.21 -2.05
CA GLU A 127 -7.77 10.23 -2.69
C GLU A 127 -7.23 9.72 -4.04
N ALA A 128 -6.49 10.57 -4.77
CA ALA A 128 -5.85 10.19 -6.02
C ALA A 128 -4.67 9.20 -5.87
N TRP A 129 -4.17 9.00 -4.66
CA TRP A 129 -3.04 8.12 -4.33
C TRP A 129 -3.50 6.88 -3.58
N ASP A 130 -4.40 7.05 -2.60
CA ASP A 130 -4.81 5.99 -1.69
C ASP A 130 -6.20 5.41 -2.01
N PHE A 131 -7.05 6.15 -2.72
CA PHE A 131 -8.45 5.79 -3.00
C PHE A 131 -9.24 5.40 -1.74
N GLY A 132 -8.89 5.96 -0.58
CA GLY A 132 -9.51 5.58 0.68
C GLY A 132 -9.35 4.11 1.06
N LEU A 133 -8.41 3.37 0.50
CA LEU A 133 -8.25 1.94 0.76
C LEU A 133 -7.42 1.64 2.02
N PRO A 134 -7.73 0.54 2.73
CA PRO A 134 -7.02 0.19 3.96
C PRO A 134 -5.52 -0.01 3.68
N GLY A 135 -4.69 0.51 4.57
CA GLY A 135 -3.24 0.44 4.50
C GLY A 135 -2.57 1.34 3.46
N ARG A 136 -3.34 1.92 2.52
CA ARG A 136 -2.81 2.90 1.54
C ARG A 136 -2.87 4.32 2.09
N ILE A 137 -3.80 4.59 3.00
CA ILE A 137 -3.97 5.88 3.66
C ILE A 137 -2.93 6.07 4.76
N ARG A 138 -1.87 6.84 4.47
CA ARG A 138 -0.74 7.04 5.39
C ARG A 138 -1.16 7.55 6.77
N GLY A 139 -2.02 8.56 6.80
CA GLY A 139 -2.47 9.24 8.01
C GLY A 139 -3.46 8.44 8.85
N ALA A 140 -3.91 7.28 8.39
CA ALA A 140 -4.68 6.34 9.20
C ALA A 140 -3.82 5.59 10.22
N SER A 141 -2.49 5.57 10.05
CA SER A 141 -1.56 4.81 10.91
C SER A 141 -1.12 5.63 12.14
N PRO A 142 -1.40 5.17 13.38
CA PRO A 142 -0.85 5.76 14.59
C PRO A 142 0.68 5.73 14.62
N ASP A 143 1.29 4.64 14.15
CA ASP A 143 2.74 4.46 14.12
C ASP A 143 3.42 5.50 13.22
N TYR A 144 2.77 5.92 12.12
CA TYR A 144 3.28 7.00 11.28
C TYR A 144 3.38 8.31 12.06
N HIS A 145 2.33 8.67 12.80
CA HIS A 145 2.29 9.91 13.57
C HIS A 145 3.26 9.89 14.74
N ALA A 146 3.31 8.78 15.49
CA ALA A 146 4.27 8.55 16.57
C ALA A 146 5.72 8.64 16.10
N LYS A 147 5.98 8.23 14.85
CA LYS A 147 7.29 8.33 14.22
C LYS A 147 7.66 9.78 13.88
N TRP A 148 6.74 10.56 13.30
CA TRP A 148 7.09 11.80 12.61
C TRP A 148 6.82 13.07 13.42
N ILE A 149 5.69 13.17 14.12
CA ILE A 149 5.33 14.39 14.86
C ILE A 149 6.41 14.78 15.89
N PRO A 150 6.96 13.84 16.70
CA PRO A 150 8.04 14.18 17.64
C PRO A 150 9.30 14.67 16.93
N ARG A 151 9.62 14.15 15.73
CA ARG A 151 10.77 14.63 14.94
C ARG A 151 10.55 16.03 14.39
N TYR A 152 9.33 16.33 13.94
CA TYR A 152 8.97 17.68 13.49
C TYR A 152 9.13 18.69 14.63
N HIS A 153 8.62 18.35 15.82
CA HIS A 153 8.76 19.18 17.01
C HIS A 153 10.24 19.35 17.42
N ALA A 154 11.02 18.27 17.41
CA ALA A 154 12.46 18.32 17.72
C ALA A 154 13.26 19.19 16.74
N ALA A 155 12.78 19.32 15.50
CA ALA A 155 13.36 20.20 14.49
C ALA A 155 12.88 21.66 14.59
N GLY A 156 12.07 22.00 15.59
CA GLY A 156 11.55 23.35 15.83
C GLY A 156 10.33 23.72 15.00
N ALA A 157 9.64 22.75 14.38
CA ALA A 157 8.39 23.03 13.68
C ALA A 157 7.28 23.36 14.68
N VAL A 158 6.55 24.44 14.43
CA VAL A 158 5.49 24.96 15.31
C VAL A 158 4.08 24.83 14.71
N SER A 159 3.98 24.36 13.47
CA SER A 159 2.71 24.15 12.80
C SER A 159 2.74 22.93 11.90
N LEU A 160 1.57 22.33 11.69
CA LEU A 160 1.36 21.27 10.73
C LEU A 160 0.04 21.49 10.02
N SER A 161 0.05 21.44 8.69
CA SER A 161 -1.16 21.31 7.87
C SER A 161 -1.09 20.01 7.08
N ALA A 162 -2.19 19.29 6.99
CA ALA A 162 -2.24 18.01 6.29
C ALA A 162 -3.30 18.01 5.19
N GLU A 163 -3.00 17.31 4.10
CA GLU A 163 -4.01 16.95 3.11
C GLU A 163 -4.66 15.69 3.64
N SER A 164 -5.97 15.71 3.71
CA SER A 164 -6.79 14.62 4.20
C SER A 164 -8.05 14.53 3.36
N ASN A 165 -8.76 13.43 3.54
CA ASN A 165 -10.01 13.10 2.89
C ASN A 165 -11.06 12.77 3.95
N ASP A 166 -12.33 12.76 3.55
CA ASP A 166 -13.46 12.43 4.42
C ASP A 166 -13.58 10.91 4.63
N ASN A 167 -12.46 10.18 4.73
CA ASN A 167 -12.44 8.72 4.91
C ASN A 167 -12.45 8.40 6.42
N TRP A 168 -13.43 8.93 7.16
CA TRP A 168 -13.41 9.00 8.63
C TRP A 168 -13.32 7.62 9.29
N GLY A 169 -13.99 6.60 8.75
CA GLY A 169 -13.98 5.24 9.28
C GLY A 169 -12.56 4.70 9.51
N PRO A 170 -11.77 4.49 8.44
CA PRO A 170 -10.40 4.00 8.55
C PRO A 170 -9.41 5.04 9.13
N GLN A 171 -9.64 6.35 8.96
CA GLN A 171 -8.67 7.38 9.36
C GLN A 171 -8.81 7.90 10.79
N ALA A 172 -9.99 7.80 11.41
CA ALA A 172 -10.28 8.52 12.65
C ALA A 172 -9.28 8.23 13.78
N LEU A 173 -8.86 6.98 13.94
CA LEU A 173 -7.84 6.61 14.93
C LEU A 173 -6.50 7.31 14.65
N GLY A 174 -6.09 7.37 13.38
CA GLY A 174 -4.88 8.06 12.96
C GLY A 174 -4.96 9.58 13.19
N PHE A 175 -6.07 10.21 12.81
CA PHE A 175 -6.27 11.65 13.05
C PHE A 175 -6.36 12.00 14.53
N TYR A 176 -7.03 11.16 15.31
CA TYR A 176 -7.05 11.33 16.76
C TYR A 176 -5.64 11.22 17.34
N THR A 177 -4.86 10.23 16.90
CA THR A 177 -3.45 10.09 17.29
C THR A 177 -2.63 11.32 16.92
N ALA A 178 -2.77 11.82 15.69
CA ALA A 178 -2.09 13.03 15.25
C ALA A 178 -2.47 14.25 16.12
N ALA A 179 -3.76 14.44 16.39
CA ALA A 179 -4.23 15.55 17.22
C ALA A 179 -3.67 15.50 18.65
N ARG A 180 -3.61 14.30 19.27
CA ARG A 180 -3.04 14.12 20.61
C ARG A 180 -1.53 14.37 20.63
N LEU A 181 -0.80 13.91 19.62
CA LEU A 181 0.65 14.13 19.50
C LEU A 181 1.01 15.57 19.12
N LEU A 182 0.15 16.28 18.39
CA LEU A 182 0.33 17.71 18.12
C LEU A 182 0.12 18.56 19.38
N TRP A 183 -0.69 18.08 20.33
CA TRP A 183 -0.84 18.69 21.64
C TRP A 183 0.32 18.35 22.58
N ASP A 184 0.71 17.08 22.64
CA ASP A 184 1.83 16.57 23.43
C ASP A 184 2.65 15.55 22.62
N PRO A 185 3.80 15.95 22.05
CA PRO A 185 4.66 15.06 21.27
C PRO A 185 5.27 13.90 22.06
N ALA A 186 5.22 13.93 23.40
CA ALA A 186 5.74 12.87 24.26
C ALA A 186 4.66 11.86 24.70
N ALA A 187 3.39 12.07 24.31
CA ALA A 187 2.29 11.20 24.70
C ALA A 187 2.45 9.76 24.15
N ASP A 188 2.05 8.78 24.95
CA ASP A 188 2.11 7.36 24.59
C ASP A 188 1.08 6.99 23.50
N PRO A 189 1.51 6.59 22.29
CA PRO A 189 0.61 6.19 21.21
C PRO A 189 -0.28 5.00 21.56
N ALA A 190 0.19 4.07 22.41
CA ALA A 190 -0.62 2.92 22.83
C ALA A 190 -1.79 3.36 23.72
N ALA A 191 -1.53 4.24 24.69
CA ALA A 191 -2.57 4.84 25.52
C ALA A 191 -3.58 5.66 24.69
N ILE A 192 -3.11 6.44 23.71
CA ILE A 192 -3.99 7.23 22.81
C ILE A 192 -4.92 6.30 22.00
N ARG A 193 -4.39 5.21 21.44
CA ARG A 193 -5.19 4.23 20.71
C ARG A 193 -6.25 3.60 21.61
N ASP A 194 -5.85 3.18 22.80
CA ASP A 194 -6.74 2.52 23.75
C ASP A 194 -7.84 3.48 24.24
N GLU A 195 -7.51 4.76 24.46
CA GLU A 195 -8.46 5.85 24.76
C GLU A 195 -9.51 5.97 23.65
N PHE A 196 -9.06 6.15 22.40
CA PHE A 196 -9.94 6.30 21.24
C PHE A 196 -10.89 5.10 21.07
N LEU A 197 -10.33 3.89 21.04
CA LEU A 197 -11.13 2.69 20.78
C LEU A 197 -12.13 2.41 21.92
N THR A 198 -11.72 2.64 23.16
CA THR A 198 -12.61 2.48 24.32
C THR A 198 -13.76 3.49 24.27
N ALA A 199 -13.47 4.75 23.95
CA ALA A 199 -14.49 5.78 23.82
C ALA A 199 -15.45 5.52 22.65
N ALA A 200 -14.92 5.09 21.49
CA ALA A 200 -15.71 4.88 20.28
C ALA A 200 -16.55 3.59 20.33
N PHE A 201 -16.05 2.52 20.97
CA PHE A 201 -16.62 1.17 20.85
C PHE A 201 -16.82 0.42 22.18
N GLY A 202 -16.40 0.98 23.32
CA GLY A 202 -16.58 0.37 24.64
C GLY A 202 -15.99 -1.03 24.73
N LYS A 203 -16.81 -2.03 25.09
CA LYS A 203 -16.38 -3.42 25.22
C LYS A 203 -15.78 -4.00 23.93
N ALA A 204 -16.25 -3.56 22.76
CA ALA A 204 -15.72 -4.01 21.48
C ALA A 204 -14.28 -3.52 21.21
N ALA A 205 -13.77 -2.55 21.96
CA ALA A 205 -12.37 -2.12 21.88
C ALA A 205 -11.40 -3.28 22.15
N ARG A 206 -11.69 -4.10 23.17
CA ARG A 206 -10.83 -5.20 23.64
C ARG A 206 -11.00 -6.43 22.75
N GLY A 207 -10.45 -6.39 21.55
CA GLY A 207 -10.45 -7.50 20.60
C GLY A 207 -10.82 -7.03 19.20
N PRO A 208 -12.10 -7.09 18.81
CA PRO A 208 -12.51 -6.96 17.42
C PRO A 208 -12.14 -5.61 16.81
N MET A 209 -12.38 -4.50 17.51
CA MET A 209 -12.08 -3.17 16.95
C MET A 209 -10.59 -2.85 16.95
N THR A 210 -9.84 -3.26 17.99
CA THR A 210 -8.37 -3.16 17.97
C THR A 210 -7.78 -3.93 16.80
N ALA A 211 -8.24 -5.16 16.57
CA ALA A 211 -7.79 -5.98 15.45
C ALA A 211 -8.19 -5.37 14.09
N LEU A 212 -9.41 -4.85 13.96
CA LEU A 212 -9.89 -4.24 12.72
C LEU A 212 -9.05 -3.02 12.33
N TYR A 213 -8.83 -2.08 13.25
CA TYR A 213 -7.99 -0.91 12.99
C TYR A 213 -6.52 -1.28 12.75
N ALA A 214 -6.03 -2.35 13.38
CA ALA A 214 -4.70 -2.87 13.07
C ALA A 214 -4.62 -3.44 11.63
N GLU A 215 -5.68 -4.06 11.11
CA GLU A 215 -5.72 -4.47 9.69
C GLU A 215 -5.85 -3.25 8.76
N PHE A 216 -6.63 -2.21 9.11
CA PHE A 216 -6.70 -0.97 8.33
C PHE A 216 -5.36 -0.23 8.22
N ALA A 217 -4.44 -0.44 9.15
CA ALA A 217 -3.09 0.11 9.06
C ALA A 217 -2.16 -0.67 8.11
N LYS A 218 -2.55 -1.88 7.67
CA LYS A 218 -1.71 -2.76 6.83
C LYS A 218 -2.15 -2.72 5.38
N ASN A 219 -1.21 -2.50 4.47
CA ASN A 219 -1.46 -2.58 3.02
C ASN A 219 -1.50 -4.04 2.55
N GLN A 220 -2.57 -4.75 2.92
CA GLN A 220 -2.79 -6.14 2.51
C GLN A 220 -3.47 -6.22 1.14
N PRO A 221 -3.21 -7.29 0.36
CA PRO A 221 -4.02 -7.59 -0.82
C PRO A 221 -5.50 -7.73 -0.45
N LEU A 222 -6.39 -7.15 -1.26
CA LEU A 222 -7.85 -7.19 -1.05
C LEU A 222 -8.45 -8.52 -1.55
N THR A 223 -7.96 -9.64 -1.01
CA THR A 223 -8.43 -10.99 -1.35
C THR A 223 -9.71 -11.33 -0.59
N PRO A 224 -10.48 -12.34 -1.03
CA PRO A 224 -11.66 -12.80 -0.30
C PRO A 224 -11.38 -13.14 1.18
N ILE A 225 -10.22 -13.75 1.48
CA ILE A 225 -9.81 -14.12 2.84
C ILE A 225 -9.61 -12.87 3.72
N ASN A 226 -8.84 -11.89 3.22
CA ASN A 226 -8.55 -10.69 3.98
C ASN A 226 -9.81 -9.83 4.15
N LEU A 227 -10.63 -9.69 3.11
CA LEU A 227 -11.91 -8.96 3.18
C LEU A 227 -12.89 -9.64 4.14
N LEU A 228 -13.01 -10.97 4.10
CA LEU A 228 -13.87 -11.71 5.03
C LEU A 228 -13.45 -11.47 6.48
N ARG A 229 -12.15 -11.49 6.76
CA ARG A 229 -11.61 -11.19 8.09
C ARG A 229 -12.01 -9.81 8.58
N LEU A 230 -11.96 -8.78 7.71
CA LEU A 230 -12.41 -7.43 8.08
C LEU A 230 -13.90 -7.41 8.43
N TYR A 231 -14.74 -8.08 7.65
CA TYR A 231 -16.18 -8.20 7.94
C TYR A 231 -16.47 -8.98 9.23
N ASP A 232 -15.77 -10.09 9.49
CA ASP A 232 -15.96 -10.88 10.70
C ASP A 232 -15.57 -10.07 11.95
N LEU A 233 -14.50 -9.27 11.88
CA LEU A 233 -14.10 -8.36 12.97
C LEU A 233 -15.14 -7.25 13.18
N ALA A 234 -15.69 -6.66 12.10
CA ALA A 234 -16.74 -5.66 12.20
C ALA A 234 -18.05 -6.25 12.78
N ASP A 235 -18.48 -7.45 12.37
CA ASP A 235 -19.66 -8.13 12.93
C ASP A 235 -19.48 -8.44 14.43
N GLN A 236 -18.30 -8.92 14.83
CA GLN A 236 -17.97 -9.10 16.25
C GLN A 236 -18.05 -7.77 17.01
N GLY A 237 -17.54 -6.69 16.43
CA GLY A 237 -17.64 -5.34 16.98
C GLY A 237 -19.08 -4.87 17.15
N LEU A 238 -19.93 -5.11 16.13
CA LEU A 238 -21.35 -4.75 16.13
C LEU A 238 -22.12 -5.46 17.24
N ARG A 239 -21.79 -6.72 17.52
CA ARG A 239 -22.41 -7.52 18.60
C ARG A 239 -21.88 -7.13 19.98
N ALA A 240 -20.62 -6.74 20.09
CA ALA A 240 -19.96 -6.49 21.37
C ALA A 240 -20.06 -5.03 21.86
N THR A 241 -20.27 -4.06 20.97
CA THR A 241 -20.32 -2.64 21.33
C THR A 241 -21.59 -2.32 22.15
N THR A 242 -21.42 -1.59 23.24
CA THR A 242 -22.51 -1.22 24.16
C THR A 242 -22.54 0.28 24.45
N VAL A 243 -21.69 1.08 23.80
CA VAL A 243 -21.63 2.53 24.00
C VAL A 243 -22.63 3.25 23.08
N PRO A 244 -23.20 4.39 23.50
CA PRO A 244 -24.04 5.21 22.63
C PRO A 244 -23.31 5.58 21.32
N GLY A 245 -24.00 5.41 20.19
CA GLY A 245 -23.43 5.63 18.85
C GLY A 245 -22.47 4.53 18.39
N GLY A 246 -22.16 3.54 19.24
CA GLY A 246 -21.16 2.52 18.94
C GLY A 246 -21.60 1.55 17.84
N ARG A 247 -22.91 1.26 17.75
CA ARG A 247 -23.45 0.38 16.70
C ARG A 247 -23.44 1.09 15.36
N GLU A 248 -23.89 2.33 15.34
CA GLU A 248 -23.93 3.23 14.18
C GLU A 248 -22.54 3.39 13.57
N ARG A 249 -21.51 3.65 14.40
CA ARG A 249 -20.11 3.69 13.94
C ARG A 249 -19.66 2.39 13.29
N VAL A 250 -20.06 1.23 13.82
CA VAL A 250 -19.70 -0.06 13.20
C VAL A 250 -20.47 -0.28 11.90
N ILE A 251 -21.72 0.18 11.80
CA ILE A 251 -22.50 0.15 10.56
C ILE A 251 -21.82 1.03 9.49
N ASP A 252 -21.31 2.21 9.86
CA ASP A 252 -20.54 3.04 8.94
C ASP A 252 -19.25 2.34 8.48
N LEU A 253 -18.57 1.60 9.36
CA LEU A 253 -17.44 0.76 8.97
C LEU A 253 -17.83 -0.38 8.03
N LEU A 254 -19.01 -0.98 8.19
CA LEU A 254 -19.53 -1.97 7.24
C LEU A 254 -19.84 -1.35 5.87
N ALA A 255 -20.36 -0.12 5.84
CA ALA A 255 -20.56 0.63 4.60
C ALA A 255 -19.22 0.91 3.90
N TYR A 256 -18.20 1.29 4.66
CA TYR A 256 -16.83 1.42 4.16
C TYR A 256 -16.29 0.10 3.57
N LEU A 257 -16.51 -1.04 4.23
CA LEU A 257 -16.04 -2.33 3.73
C LEU A 257 -16.71 -2.74 2.40
N ASP A 258 -17.99 -2.44 2.18
CA ASP A 258 -18.66 -2.73 0.90
C ASP A 258 -18.09 -1.83 -0.21
N TYR A 259 -17.71 -0.58 0.09
CA TYR A 259 -16.94 0.25 -0.82
C TYR A 259 -15.60 -0.41 -1.19
N VAL A 260 -14.84 -0.91 -0.21
CA VAL A 260 -13.54 -1.57 -0.44
C VAL A 260 -13.72 -2.81 -1.34
N VAL A 261 -14.77 -3.62 -1.14
CA VAL A 261 -15.06 -4.78 -2.00
C VAL A 261 -15.36 -4.35 -3.44
N ARG A 262 -16.21 -3.33 -3.63
CA ARG A 262 -16.54 -2.81 -4.96
C ARG A 262 -15.34 -2.20 -5.65
N PHE A 263 -14.49 -1.48 -4.92
CA PHE A 263 -13.26 -0.94 -5.46
C PHE A 263 -12.32 -2.06 -5.88
N ALA A 264 -12.14 -3.11 -5.08
CA ALA A 264 -11.30 -4.26 -5.44
C ALA A 264 -11.77 -4.93 -6.75
N ARG A 265 -13.10 -5.06 -6.93
CA ARG A 265 -13.71 -5.60 -8.17
C ARG A 265 -13.47 -4.67 -9.37
N PHE A 266 -13.58 -3.36 -9.16
CA PHE A 266 -13.30 -2.36 -10.19
C PHE A 266 -11.82 -2.32 -10.58
N GLU A 267 -10.90 -2.29 -9.60
CA GLU A 267 -9.44 -2.23 -9.81
C GLU A 267 -8.91 -3.46 -10.57
N ALA A 268 -9.60 -4.61 -10.47
CA ALA A 268 -9.25 -5.82 -11.21
C ALA A 268 -9.49 -5.70 -12.73
N LEU A 269 -10.25 -4.71 -13.20
CA LEU A 269 -10.60 -4.53 -14.60
C LEU A 269 -9.64 -3.52 -15.27
N ALA A 270 -8.68 -4.03 -16.04
CA ALA A 270 -7.67 -3.18 -16.70
C ALA A 270 -8.15 -2.56 -18.02
N ALA A 271 -9.03 -3.25 -18.76
CA ALA A 271 -9.51 -2.80 -20.06
C ALA A 271 -10.72 -1.87 -19.89
N HIS A 272 -10.69 -0.67 -20.47
CA HIS A 272 -11.81 0.29 -20.45
C HIS A 272 -12.95 -0.12 -21.41
N THR A 273 -13.50 -1.31 -21.18
CA THR A 273 -14.64 -1.92 -21.88
C THR A 273 -15.91 -1.79 -21.03
N GLU A 274 -17.05 -2.26 -21.53
CA GLU A 274 -18.32 -2.15 -20.80
C GLU A 274 -18.29 -2.77 -19.39
N PRO A 275 -17.65 -3.92 -19.13
CA PRO A 275 -17.46 -4.42 -17.76
C PRO A 275 -16.77 -3.42 -16.81
N TYR A 276 -15.76 -2.70 -17.29
CA TYR A 276 -15.08 -1.66 -16.50
C TYR A 276 -16.04 -0.52 -16.15
N TYR A 277 -16.80 -0.02 -17.13
CA TYR A 277 -17.74 1.07 -16.89
C TYR A 277 -18.94 0.64 -16.02
N ALA A 278 -19.40 -0.60 -16.14
CA ALA A 278 -20.43 -1.17 -15.28
C ALA A 278 -19.95 -1.26 -13.82
N ALA A 279 -18.73 -1.76 -13.60
CA ALA A 279 -18.12 -1.80 -12.26
C ALA A 279 -17.86 -0.40 -11.70
N LEU A 280 -17.44 0.55 -12.55
CA LEU A 280 -17.28 1.95 -12.16
C LEU A 280 -18.62 2.57 -11.74
N GLN A 281 -19.68 2.35 -12.52
CA GLN A 281 -21.01 2.83 -12.20
C GLN A 281 -21.50 2.26 -10.87
N ASP A 282 -21.34 0.95 -10.66
CA ASP A 282 -21.71 0.28 -9.41
C ASP A 282 -20.95 0.87 -8.21
N LEU A 283 -19.63 0.99 -8.31
CA LEU A 283 -18.77 1.60 -7.29
C LEU A 283 -19.21 3.03 -6.94
N MET A 284 -19.38 3.88 -7.96
CA MET A 284 -19.67 5.30 -7.77
C MET A 284 -21.09 5.55 -7.31
N SER A 285 -22.05 4.73 -7.76
CA SER A 285 -23.45 4.83 -7.29
C SER A 285 -23.53 4.45 -5.82
N TYR A 286 -22.81 3.41 -5.40
CA TYR A 286 -22.71 3.05 -4.00
C TYR A 286 -22.02 4.14 -3.18
N ALA A 287 -20.84 4.61 -3.63
CA ALA A 287 -20.08 5.67 -2.95
C ALA A 287 -20.94 6.94 -2.74
N HIS A 288 -21.70 7.34 -3.76
CA HIS A 288 -22.64 8.46 -3.64
C HIS A 288 -23.71 8.24 -2.58
N ARG A 289 -24.34 7.06 -2.55
CA ARG A 289 -25.39 6.73 -1.57
C ARG A 289 -24.88 6.60 -0.14
N ILE A 290 -23.57 6.43 0.08
CA ILE A 290 -22.97 6.46 1.43
C ILE A 290 -22.27 7.78 1.75
N GLN A 291 -22.29 8.77 0.85
CA GLN A 291 -21.60 10.06 1.03
C GLN A 291 -21.94 10.75 2.36
N PRO A 292 -23.21 10.81 2.83
CA PRO A 292 -23.54 11.46 4.10
C PRO A 292 -22.89 10.82 5.33
N ARG A 293 -22.45 9.56 5.24
CA ARG A 293 -21.76 8.85 6.33
C ARG A 293 -20.29 9.27 6.47
N GLY A 294 -19.72 9.98 5.50
CA GLY A 294 -18.33 10.42 5.55
C GLY A 294 -17.34 9.26 5.61
N MET A 295 -17.60 8.19 4.86
CA MET A 295 -16.71 7.02 4.82
C MET A 295 -15.77 7.01 3.61
N VAL A 296 -16.10 7.79 2.57
CA VAL A 296 -15.36 7.88 1.31
C VAL A 296 -15.43 9.32 0.79
N ALA A 297 -14.31 9.91 0.36
CA ALA A 297 -14.26 11.23 -0.26
C ALA A 297 -14.78 11.22 -1.72
N VAL A 298 -16.10 11.10 -1.88
CA VAL A 298 -16.78 10.84 -3.17
C VAL A 298 -16.42 11.84 -4.27
N TYR A 299 -16.37 13.14 -3.98
CA TYR A 299 -16.02 14.15 -4.99
C TYR A 299 -14.60 13.95 -5.54
N ALA A 300 -13.63 13.71 -4.65
CA ALA A 300 -12.23 13.50 -5.03
C ALA A 300 -12.07 12.17 -5.80
N LEU A 301 -12.78 11.13 -5.37
CA LEU A 301 -12.83 9.84 -6.05
C LEU A 301 -13.41 9.98 -7.47
N ALA A 302 -14.55 10.66 -7.61
CA ALA A 302 -15.18 10.92 -8.90
C ALA A 302 -14.30 11.78 -9.81
N ARG A 303 -13.59 12.78 -9.27
CA ARG A 303 -12.62 13.57 -10.05
C ARG A 303 -11.52 12.70 -10.65
N ARG A 304 -11.17 11.60 -9.99
CA ARG A 304 -10.17 10.65 -10.45
C ARG A 304 -10.72 9.61 -11.43
N LEU A 305 -11.85 9.00 -11.10
CA LEU A 305 -12.39 7.85 -11.84
C LEU A 305 -13.39 8.25 -12.93
N CYS A 306 -14.17 9.31 -12.71
CA CYS A 306 -15.25 9.77 -13.57
C CYS A 306 -14.87 10.97 -14.45
N ASN A 307 -13.58 11.16 -14.76
CA ASN A 307 -13.12 12.29 -15.57
C ASN A 307 -12.42 11.82 -16.84
N ALA A 308 -11.08 11.80 -16.89
CA ALA A 308 -10.32 11.61 -18.13
C ALA A 308 -10.60 10.28 -18.85
N ASN A 309 -10.85 9.19 -18.12
CA ASN A 309 -11.12 7.87 -18.70
C ASN A 309 -12.55 7.68 -19.20
N VAL A 310 -13.44 8.63 -18.90
CA VAL A 310 -14.88 8.53 -19.10
C VAL A 310 -15.38 9.57 -20.12
N LYS A 311 -14.83 10.79 -20.06
CA LYS A 311 -15.18 11.89 -20.97
C LYS A 311 -15.02 11.50 -22.44
N GLY A 312 -16.07 11.68 -23.23
CA GLY A 312 -16.16 11.34 -24.65
C GLY A 312 -16.37 9.86 -24.95
N LYS A 313 -16.47 8.99 -23.92
CA LYS A 313 -16.69 7.54 -24.07
C LYS A 313 -17.97 7.07 -23.37
N ARG A 314 -18.17 7.55 -22.14
CA ARG A 314 -19.31 7.27 -21.27
C ARG A 314 -19.71 8.56 -20.56
N ASP A 315 -20.19 9.54 -21.32
CA ASP A 315 -20.52 10.86 -20.77
C ASP A 315 -21.62 10.81 -19.70
N ASP A 316 -22.43 9.75 -19.69
CA ASP A 316 -23.38 9.41 -18.63
C ASP A 316 -22.70 9.16 -17.26
N LEU A 317 -21.42 8.81 -17.23
CA LEU A 317 -20.63 8.65 -16.01
C LEU A 317 -19.74 9.87 -15.70
N TRP A 318 -19.66 10.87 -16.60
CA TRP A 318 -18.72 11.98 -16.48
C TRP A 318 -19.10 12.90 -15.32
N LEU A 319 -18.14 13.21 -14.43
CA LEU A 319 -18.35 14.01 -13.23
C LEU A 319 -19.01 15.37 -13.51
N PHE A 320 -18.68 15.99 -14.64
CA PHE A 320 -19.16 17.32 -15.04
C PHE A 320 -20.23 17.26 -16.13
N GLY A 321 -20.79 16.07 -16.40
CA GLY A 321 -22.00 15.95 -17.22
C GLY A 321 -23.23 16.47 -16.48
N ASP A 322 -24.30 16.76 -17.22
CA ASP A 322 -25.50 17.39 -16.68
C ASP A 322 -26.25 16.52 -15.66
N ASP A 323 -26.33 15.20 -15.89
CA ASP A 323 -26.97 14.23 -15.00
C ASP A 323 -26.21 12.89 -14.95
N PRO A 324 -25.10 12.81 -14.19
CA PRO A 324 -24.30 11.60 -14.13
C PRO A 324 -25.07 10.47 -13.44
N VAL A 325 -25.17 9.30 -14.08
CA VAL A 325 -26.04 8.19 -13.63
C VAL A 325 -25.70 7.65 -12.25
N TRP A 326 -24.47 7.87 -11.77
CA TRP A 326 -24.01 7.46 -10.46
C TRP A 326 -24.42 8.41 -9.32
N ARG A 327 -24.98 9.60 -9.62
CA ARG A 327 -25.48 10.56 -8.61
C ARG A 327 -26.98 10.36 -8.29
N ARG A 328 -27.46 9.13 -8.37
CA ARG A 328 -28.87 8.78 -8.20
C ARG A 328 -29.08 7.89 -6.98
N GLY A 329 -30.30 7.96 -6.43
CA GLY A 329 -30.75 7.12 -5.33
C GLY A 329 -30.58 7.79 -3.95
N GLU A 330 -31.46 7.40 -3.03
CA GLU A 330 -31.44 7.91 -1.66
C GLU A 330 -30.26 7.31 -0.86
N PRO A 331 -29.76 8.03 0.16
CA PRO A 331 -28.75 7.49 1.06
C PRO A 331 -29.16 6.14 1.64
N HIS A 332 -28.21 5.21 1.76
CA HIS A 332 -28.51 3.89 2.34
C HIS A 332 -28.86 4.01 3.83
N ALA A 333 -30.01 3.44 4.22
CA ALA A 333 -30.38 3.25 5.62
C ALA A 333 -29.47 2.20 6.29
N ASP A 334 -29.43 2.21 7.63
CA ASP A 334 -28.61 1.29 8.42
C ASP A 334 -28.99 -0.18 8.16
N GLU A 335 -30.28 -0.47 8.03
CA GLU A 335 -30.78 -1.81 7.74
C GLU A 335 -30.33 -2.32 6.36
N GLU A 336 -30.26 -1.42 5.37
CA GLU A 336 -29.75 -1.76 4.04
C GLU A 336 -28.25 -2.09 4.10
N ILE A 337 -27.46 -1.33 4.86
CA ILE A 337 -26.02 -1.59 5.03
C ILE A 337 -25.80 -2.94 5.70
N LEU A 338 -26.57 -3.26 6.75
CA LEU A 338 -26.49 -4.55 7.43
C LEU A 338 -26.85 -5.71 6.49
N ALA A 339 -27.90 -5.55 5.68
CA ALA A 339 -28.29 -6.56 4.69
C ALA A 339 -27.21 -6.77 3.62
N LEU A 340 -26.63 -5.68 3.09
CA LEU A 340 -25.53 -5.75 2.14
C LEU A 340 -24.30 -6.44 2.75
N ALA A 341 -23.96 -6.12 4.00
CA ALA A 341 -22.84 -6.73 4.70
C ALA A 341 -23.01 -8.25 4.85
N GLU A 342 -24.21 -8.73 5.21
CA GLU A 342 -24.48 -10.17 5.28
C GLU A 342 -24.33 -10.86 3.93
N VAL A 343 -24.86 -10.26 2.86
CA VAL A 343 -24.71 -10.78 1.49
C VAL A 343 -23.23 -10.87 1.10
N ARG A 344 -22.45 -9.79 1.30
CA ARG A 344 -21.02 -9.78 0.99
C ARG A 344 -20.25 -10.81 1.79
N ARG A 345 -20.55 -10.93 3.08
CA ARG A 345 -19.86 -11.90 3.94
C ARG A 345 -20.17 -13.33 3.51
N ALA A 346 -21.39 -13.63 3.07
CA ALA A 346 -21.75 -14.92 2.50
C ALA A 346 -21.01 -15.20 1.17
N GLU A 347 -20.99 -14.24 0.25
CA GLU A 347 -20.21 -14.33 -1.00
C GLU A 347 -18.73 -14.60 -0.73
N LEU A 348 -18.13 -13.85 0.20
CA LEU A 348 -16.73 -14.00 0.57
C LEU A 348 -16.47 -15.36 1.23
N ARG A 349 -17.35 -15.83 2.13
CA ARG A 349 -17.25 -17.17 2.72
C ARG A 349 -17.30 -18.27 1.68
N GLN A 350 -18.19 -18.16 0.70
CA GLN A 350 -18.25 -19.12 -0.40
C GLN A 350 -16.94 -19.09 -1.22
N ALA A 351 -16.46 -17.90 -1.58
CA ALA A 351 -15.20 -17.76 -2.32
C ALA A 351 -13.98 -18.30 -1.54
N VAL A 352 -13.98 -18.19 -0.22
CA VAL A 352 -12.96 -18.79 0.66
C VAL A 352 -13.12 -20.31 0.74
N ALA A 353 -14.35 -20.83 0.88
CA ALA A 353 -14.61 -22.26 0.96
C ALA A 353 -14.28 -23.01 -0.34
N GLU A 354 -14.44 -22.35 -1.49
CA GLU A 354 -14.06 -22.88 -2.80
C GLU A 354 -12.53 -22.92 -3.03
N ARG A 355 -11.73 -22.33 -2.13
CA ARG A 355 -10.27 -22.39 -2.20
C ARG A 355 -9.74 -23.57 -1.40
N PRO A 356 -9.04 -24.52 -2.04
CA PRO A 356 -8.26 -25.51 -1.33
C PRO A 356 -7.26 -24.83 -0.40
N VAL A 357 -7.33 -25.14 0.89
CA VAL A 357 -6.33 -24.72 1.87
C VAL A 357 -5.29 -25.81 1.95
N PHE A 358 -4.04 -25.45 1.70
CA PHE A 358 -2.91 -26.37 1.84
C PHE A 358 -2.12 -26.06 3.11
N SER A 359 -1.63 -27.10 3.77
CA SER A 359 -0.71 -26.95 4.88
C SER A 359 0.51 -26.13 4.48
N ARG A 360 0.99 -25.30 5.41
CA ARG A 360 2.29 -24.60 5.28
C ARG A 360 3.46 -25.46 5.80
N ASP A 361 3.16 -26.64 6.34
CA ASP A 361 4.15 -27.58 6.83
C ASP A 361 4.66 -28.45 5.67
N LEU A 362 5.65 -27.96 4.93
CA LEU A 362 6.09 -28.63 3.70
C LEU A 362 7.05 -29.77 3.98
N MET A 363 6.79 -30.92 3.36
CA MET A 363 7.63 -32.10 3.46
C MET A 363 8.43 -32.32 2.17
N PRO A 364 9.67 -32.82 2.24
CA PRO A 364 10.39 -33.28 1.07
C PRO A 364 9.64 -34.40 0.35
N VAL A 365 9.44 -34.23 -0.95
CA VAL A 365 8.83 -35.22 -1.85
C VAL A 365 9.77 -35.43 -3.04
N ALA A 366 9.92 -36.68 -3.45
CA ALA A 366 10.79 -37.08 -4.56
C ALA A 366 10.03 -37.96 -5.57
N GLY A 367 10.54 -38.05 -6.79
CA GLY A 367 10.04 -39.00 -7.79
C GLY A 367 8.73 -38.60 -8.48
N LEU A 368 8.28 -37.35 -8.35
CA LEU A 368 7.11 -36.85 -9.04
C LEU A 368 7.43 -36.54 -10.52
N PRO A 369 6.49 -36.77 -11.46
CA PRO A 369 6.72 -36.45 -12.87
C PRO A 369 6.94 -34.94 -13.05
N ALA A 370 7.94 -34.57 -13.86
CA ALA A 370 8.29 -33.18 -14.12
C ALA A 370 8.72 -32.95 -15.57
N PRO A 371 8.56 -31.72 -16.11
CA PRO A 371 9.04 -31.38 -17.44
C PRO A 371 10.58 -31.41 -17.47
N ARG A 372 11.17 -31.78 -18.61
CA ARG A 372 12.62 -31.72 -18.82
C ARG A 372 13.07 -30.30 -19.15
N HIS A 373 13.00 -29.38 -18.19
CA HIS A 373 13.59 -28.05 -18.29
C HIS A 373 14.69 -27.87 -17.24
N PRO A 374 15.83 -27.23 -17.59
CA PRO A 374 16.87 -26.96 -16.61
C PRO A 374 16.36 -25.95 -15.57
N SER A 375 16.28 -26.38 -14.32
CA SER A 375 16.01 -25.50 -13.19
C SER A 375 17.08 -24.43 -13.09
N MET A 376 16.66 -23.16 -13.12
CA MET A 376 17.57 -22.04 -12.86
C MET A 376 17.59 -21.72 -11.37
N ARG A 377 18.80 -21.57 -10.80
CA ARG A 377 18.97 -21.27 -9.37
C ARG A 377 19.07 -19.78 -9.05
N THR A 378 18.97 -18.93 -10.05
CA THR A 378 18.93 -17.48 -9.92
C THR A 378 17.50 -17.00 -9.77
N LEU A 379 17.19 -16.27 -8.70
CA LEU A 379 15.91 -15.63 -8.44
C LEU A 379 16.04 -14.11 -8.57
N PRO A 380 15.62 -13.50 -9.69
CA PRO A 380 15.38 -12.07 -9.83
C PRO A 380 13.97 -11.75 -9.31
N PHE A 381 13.88 -10.96 -8.23
CA PHE A 381 12.62 -10.67 -7.56
C PHE A 381 12.48 -9.17 -7.21
N ARG A 382 11.24 -8.76 -6.92
CA ARG A 382 10.92 -7.42 -6.39
C ARG A 382 10.16 -7.51 -5.07
N TYR A 383 10.24 -6.45 -4.29
CA TYR A 383 9.59 -6.31 -2.98
C TYR A 383 10.00 -7.38 -1.98
N ARG A 384 9.29 -8.51 -1.93
CA ARG A 384 9.49 -9.57 -0.96
C ARG A 384 9.26 -10.94 -1.60
N ALA A 385 10.08 -11.91 -1.21
CA ALA A 385 9.81 -13.32 -1.42
C ALA A 385 10.00 -14.07 -0.10
N SER A 386 9.09 -14.97 0.24
CA SER A 386 9.16 -15.78 1.47
C SER A 386 9.09 -17.25 1.09
N GLY A 387 9.68 -18.13 1.88
CA GLY A 387 9.71 -19.55 1.55
C GLY A 387 10.29 -20.45 2.63
N LEU A 388 10.41 -21.72 2.28
CA LEU A 388 11.08 -22.74 3.09
C LEU A 388 12.29 -23.28 2.34
N LEU A 389 13.42 -23.38 3.05
CA LEU A 389 14.66 -23.95 2.57
C LEU A 389 15.07 -25.13 3.45
N VAL A 390 15.40 -26.27 2.83
CA VAL A 390 15.87 -27.48 3.52
C VAL A 390 17.20 -27.93 2.90
N PRO A 391 18.33 -27.85 3.64
CA PRO A 391 19.64 -28.30 3.17
C PRO A 391 19.73 -29.82 3.17
N ARG A 392 20.48 -30.39 2.21
CA ARG A 392 20.66 -31.85 2.10
C ARG A 392 21.89 -32.38 2.83
N ALA A 393 22.88 -31.53 3.09
CA ALA A 393 24.11 -31.91 3.76
C ALA A 393 24.46 -30.84 4.79
N SER A 394 25.12 -31.24 5.88
CA SER A 394 25.64 -30.29 6.86
C SER A 394 26.97 -29.76 6.35
N ARG A 395 26.96 -28.55 5.77
CA ARG A 395 28.15 -27.91 5.17
C ARG A 395 27.93 -26.41 4.93
N PRO A 396 29.00 -25.65 4.61
CA PRO A 396 28.86 -24.33 4.02
C PRO A 396 28.20 -24.39 2.65
N TYR A 397 27.23 -23.52 2.44
CA TYR A 397 26.54 -23.31 1.17
C TYR A 397 26.84 -21.90 0.62
N PRO A 398 27.31 -21.77 -0.64
CA PRO A 398 27.63 -20.47 -1.24
C PRO A 398 26.39 -19.79 -1.81
N PHE A 399 25.79 -18.87 -1.06
CA PHE A 399 24.70 -18.01 -1.55
C PHE A 399 25.28 -16.75 -2.20
N VAL A 400 24.88 -16.45 -3.44
CA VAL A 400 25.25 -15.17 -4.07
C VAL A 400 24.09 -14.20 -3.87
N VAL A 401 24.31 -13.16 -3.08
CA VAL A 401 23.31 -12.14 -2.76
C VAL A 401 23.66 -10.87 -3.54
N GLY A 402 22.76 -10.43 -4.40
CA GLY A 402 22.93 -9.25 -5.25
C GLY A 402 22.75 -7.93 -4.50
N PRO A 403 23.04 -6.79 -5.17
CA PRO A 403 22.83 -5.46 -4.62
C PRO A 403 21.37 -5.24 -4.18
N ASN A 404 21.18 -4.42 -3.15
CA ASN A 404 19.86 -4.03 -2.63
C ASN A 404 19.00 -5.18 -2.09
N VAL A 405 19.62 -6.30 -1.70
CA VAL A 405 18.91 -7.46 -1.13
C VAL A 405 19.22 -7.60 0.35
N SER A 406 18.17 -7.80 1.15
CA SER A 406 18.25 -8.36 2.49
C SER A 406 17.69 -9.78 2.48
N MET A 407 18.48 -10.74 2.96
CA MET A 407 18.11 -12.14 3.11
C MET A 407 18.16 -12.53 4.58
N THR A 408 17.09 -13.15 5.06
CA THR A 408 16.97 -13.69 6.41
C THR A 408 16.66 -15.18 6.35
N LEU A 409 17.42 -15.97 7.10
CA LEU A 409 17.18 -17.41 7.32
C LEU A 409 16.97 -17.64 8.81
N ALA A 410 15.75 -18.04 9.18
CA ALA A 410 15.40 -18.40 10.56
C ALA A 410 15.14 -19.90 10.66
N ARG A 411 15.87 -20.61 11.51
CA ARG A 411 15.72 -22.06 11.68
C ARG A 411 14.47 -22.35 12.52
N GLU A 412 13.57 -23.21 12.05
CA GLU A 412 12.25 -23.41 12.67
C GLU A 412 12.31 -24.19 14.01
N ASP A 413 13.33 -25.01 14.20
CA ASP A 413 13.56 -25.82 15.42
C ASP A 413 14.55 -25.17 16.40
N ALA A 414 14.99 -23.94 16.13
CA ALA A 414 15.88 -23.23 17.04
C ALA A 414 15.10 -22.68 18.24
N GLU A 415 15.78 -22.55 19.38
CA GLU A 415 15.18 -21.90 20.56
C GLU A 415 14.74 -20.47 20.20
N PRO A 416 13.67 -19.94 20.81
CA PRO A 416 13.14 -18.60 20.50
C PRO A 416 14.16 -17.45 20.63
N ALA A 417 15.26 -17.66 21.35
CA ALA A 417 16.35 -16.70 21.52
C ALA A 417 17.45 -16.79 20.44
N ALA A 418 17.42 -17.80 19.56
CA ALA A 418 18.42 -17.95 18.51
C ALA A 418 18.25 -16.87 17.43
N GLU A 419 19.30 -16.10 17.19
CA GLU A 419 19.28 -15.06 16.17
C GLU A 419 19.21 -15.66 14.75
N PRO A 420 18.36 -15.12 13.87
CA PRO A 420 18.33 -15.54 12.47
C PRO A 420 19.60 -15.08 11.75
N ILE A 421 20.00 -15.82 10.72
CA ILE A 421 21.11 -15.42 9.85
C ILE A 421 20.58 -14.31 8.94
N ILE A 422 21.16 -13.11 9.04
CA ILE A 422 20.79 -11.94 8.25
C ILE A 422 21.97 -11.51 7.37
N LEU A 423 21.71 -11.40 6.07
CA LEU A 423 22.66 -10.91 5.08
C LEU A 423 22.06 -9.73 4.33
N THR A 424 22.75 -8.58 4.35
CA THR A 424 22.29 -7.37 3.66
C THR A 424 23.39 -6.85 2.75
N VAL A 425 23.06 -6.64 1.47
CA VAL A 425 23.96 -6.03 0.49
C VAL A 425 23.39 -4.68 0.08
N ALA A 426 24.14 -3.61 0.33
CA ALA A 426 23.73 -2.25 -0.02
C ALA A 426 23.53 -2.09 -1.53
N ALA A 427 22.66 -1.16 -1.95
CA ALA A 427 22.35 -0.93 -3.36
C ALA A 427 23.58 -0.50 -4.20
N SER A 428 24.57 0.15 -3.59
CA SER A 428 25.82 0.58 -4.23
C SER A 428 26.91 -0.50 -4.24
N ALA A 429 26.72 -1.62 -3.52
CA ALA A 429 27.72 -2.66 -3.39
C ALA A 429 27.51 -3.76 -4.46
N PRO A 430 28.58 -4.39 -4.98
CA PRO A 430 28.44 -5.53 -5.88
C PRO A 430 27.86 -6.76 -5.15
N ALA A 431 27.39 -7.74 -5.94
CA ALA A 431 26.93 -9.01 -5.41
C ALA A 431 28.02 -9.70 -4.57
N ARG A 432 27.61 -10.38 -3.49
CA ARG A 432 28.52 -11.06 -2.56
C ARG A 432 28.19 -12.54 -2.48
N THR A 433 29.23 -13.38 -2.55
CA THR A 433 29.14 -14.79 -2.19
C THR A 433 29.30 -14.93 -0.69
N ASN A 434 28.32 -15.54 -0.03
CA ASN A 434 28.29 -15.75 1.41
C ASN A 434 28.27 -17.26 1.67
N GLN A 435 29.25 -17.74 2.43
CA GLN A 435 29.28 -19.13 2.88
C GLN A 435 28.42 -19.24 4.14
N ILE A 436 27.31 -19.95 4.05
CA ILE A 436 26.37 -20.12 5.17
C ILE A 436 26.40 -21.58 5.61
N GLU A 437 26.77 -21.82 6.86
CA GLU A 437 26.70 -23.15 7.47
C GLU A 437 25.23 -23.53 7.69
N LEU A 438 24.78 -24.58 7.01
CA LEU A 438 23.42 -25.07 7.15
C LEU A 438 23.45 -26.55 7.54
N VAL A 439 22.51 -26.95 8.39
CA VAL A 439 22.37 -28.32 8.91
C VAL A 439 21.48 -29.15 8.00
N ALA A 440 21.92 -30.36 7.63
CA ALA A 440 21.13 -31.30 6.83
C ALA A 440 19.76 -31.57 7.45
N GLY A 441 18.70 -31.52 6.63
CA GLY A 441 17.32 -31.79 7.04
C GLY A 441 16.66 -30.71 7.90
N ALA A 442 17.41 -29.76 8.44
CA ALA A 442 16.85 -28.66 9.20
C ALA A 442 16.06 -27.70 8.30
N ARG A 443 15.02 -27.10 8.87
CA ARG A 443 14.08 -26.23 8.15
C ARG A 443 14.40 -24.78 8.41
N TYR A 444 14.59 -24.02 7.35
CA TYR A 444 14.87 -22.59 7.43
C TYR A 444 13.76 -21.80 6.74
N ARG A 445 13.08 -20.95 7.50
CA ARG A 445 12.20 -19.93 6.94
C ARG A 445 13.05 -18.87 6.27
N LEU A 446 12.89 -18.78 4.95
CA LEU A 446 13.54 -17.78 4.13
C LEU A 446 12.65 -16.54 4.03
N THR A 447 13.24 -15.36 4.23
CA THR A 447 12.63 -14.08 3.84
C THR A 447 13.66 -13.28 3.05
N LEU A 448 13.27 -12.89 1.85
CA LEU A 448 14.01 -11.98 0.98
C LEU A 448 13.26 -10.66 0.88
N GLN A 449 13.99 -9.56 0.96
CA GLN A 449 13.46 -8.22 0.76
C GLN A 449 14.38 -7.42 -0.16
N THR A 450 13.78 -6.61 -1.02
CA THR A 450 14.47 -5.61 -1.84
C THR A 450 13.70 -4.30 -1.81
N GLY A 451 14.35 -3.20 -2.20
CA GLY A 451 13.69 -1.92 -2.39
C GLY A 451 12.78 -1.90 -3.63
N LYS A 452 12.68 -0.73 -4.28
CA LYS A 452 11.87 -0.56 -5.51
C LYS A 452 12.53 -1.14 -6.77
N THR A 453 13.77 -1.61 -6.67
CA THR A 453 14.54 -2.20 -7.78
C THR A 453 14.64 -3.71 -7.63
N THR A 454 15.02 -4.37 -8.71
CA THR A 454 15.14 -5.83 -8.77
C THR A 454 16.34 -6.30 -7.96
N GLY A 455 16.07 -7.19 -7.01
CA GLY A 455 17.08 -7.93 -6.28
C GLY A 455 17.37 -9.25 -6.99
N THR A 456 18.55 -9.82 -6.77
CA THR A 456 18.90 -11.15 -7.29
C THR A 456 19.56 -11.99 -6.21
N VAL A 457 19.12 -13.24 -6.09
CA VAL A 457 19.79 -14.26 -5.24
C VAL A 457 20.08 -15.49 -6.08
N VAL A 458 21.30 -16.01 -6.02
CA VAL A 458 21.64 -17.32 -6.59
C VAL A 458 21.72 -18.34 -5.46
N PHE A 459 20.83 -19.32 -5.52
CA PHE A 459 20.77 -20.42 -4.56
C PHE A 459 21.78 -21.51 -4.93
N PRO A 460 22.48 -22.10 -3.95
CA PRO A 460 23.43 -23.17 -4.21
C PRO A 460 22.73 -24.50 -4.52
N GLU A 461 23.47 -25.45 -5.07
CA GLU A 461 23.00 -26.83 -5.21
C GLU A 461 22.92 -27.54 -3.85
N GLY A 462 22.03 -28.55 -3.77
CA GLY A 462 21.86 -29.36 -2.56
C GLY A 462 21.04 -28.69 -1.47
N VAL A 463 20.21 -27.70 -1.82
CA VAL A 463 19.12 -27.18 -0.98
C VAL A 463 17.80 -27.37 -1.72
N ALA A 464 16.81 -27.91 -1.03
CA ALA A 464 15.41 -27.87 -1.47
C ALA A 464 14.85 -26.48 -1.13
N LEU A 465 14.14 -25.86 -2.07
CA LEU A 465 13.58 -24.53 -1.90
C LEU A 465 12.16 -24.46 -2.48
N ALA A 466 11.23 -24.01 -1.64
CA ALA A 466 9.88 -23.64 -2.02
C ALA A 466 9.63 -22.17 -1.68
N LEU A 467 9.25 -21.38 -2.68
CA LEU A 467 8.88 -19.98 -2.54
C LEU A 467 7.36 -19.84 -2.60
N GLU A 468 6.80 -19.06 -1.68
CA GLU A 468 5.37 -18.82 -1.63
C GLU A 468 4.92 -17.91 -2.79
N ALA A 469 3.88 -18.35 -3.50
CA ALA A 469 3.19 -17.61 -4.56
C ALA A 469 1.67 -17.77 -4.36
N SER A 470 1.19 -17.44 -3.16
CA SER A 470 -0.23 -17.48 -2.82
C SER A 470 -0.91 -16.13 -3.12
N PRO A 471 -2.25 -16.05 -3.16
CA PRO A 471 -2.93 -14.76 -3.29
C PRO A 471 -2.62 -13.78 -2.15
N GLU A 472 -2.32 -14.30 -0.96
CA GLU A 472 -1.97 -13.54 0.25
C GLU A 472 -0.50 -13.08 0.23
N GLN A 473 0.39 -13.92 -0.30
CA GLN A 473 1.81 -13.61 -0.50
C GLN A 473 2.21 -13.93 -1.94
N PRO A 474 1.85 -13.06 -2.90
CA PRO A 474 2.19 -13.30 -4.29
C PRO A 474 3.69 -13.13 -4.53
N LEU A 475 4.24 -13.92 -5.43
CA LEU A 475 5.64 -13.84 -5.81
C LEU A 475 5.81 -12.81 -6.93
N TRP A 476 6.79 -11.90 -6.78
CA TRP A 476 7.08 -10.87 -7.78
C TRP A 476 8.40 -11.14 -8.48
N LEU A 477 8.34 -11.49 -9.76
CA LEU A 477 9.50 -11.87 -10.58
C LEU A 477 9.78 -10.79 -11.63
N ASP A 478 11.05 -10.47 -11.92
CA ASP A 478 11.35 -9.42 -12.91
C ASP A 478 11.75 -9.96 -14.30
N SER A 479 12.13 -11.24 -14.42
CA SER A 479 12.24 -11.96 -15.70
C SER A 479 12.76 -13.40 -15.52
N GLY A 480 12.56 -14.24 -16.55
CA GLY A 480 13.62 -15.11 -17.05
C GLY A 480 13.80 -16.47 -16.41
N VAL A 481 13.19 -16.77 -15.27
CA VAL A 481 13.49 -18.01 -14.53
C VAL A 481 12.54 -19.14 -14.85
N VAL A 482 13.09 -20.36 -14.97
CA VAL A 482 12.31 -21.58 -14.98
C VAL A 482 12.25 -22.15 -13.57
N PHE A 483 11.09 -22.01 -12.95
CA PHE A 483 10.74 -22.70 -11.71
C PHE A 483 9.67 -23.76 -11.99
N ASN A 484 9.25 -24.50 -10.97
CA ASN A 484 8.24 -25.54 -11.10
C ASN A 484 7.11 -25.34 -10.09
N VAL A 485 5.90 -25.72 -10.45
CA VAL A 485 4.75 -25.74 -9.55
C VAL A 485 4.05 -27.08 -9.67
N PHE A 486 3.66 -27.68 -8.54
CA PHE A 486 2.99 -28.97 -8.56
C PHE A 486 1.49 -28.81 -8.78
N VAL A 487 0.94 -29.49 -9.79
CA VAL A 487 -0.49 -29.55 -10.05
C VAL A 487 -1.03 -30.86 -9.49
N PRO A 488 -1.83 -30.85 -8.40
CA PRO A 488 -2.37 -32.07 -7.78
C PRO A 488 -3.20 -32.95 -8.72
N ALA A 489 -3.31 -34.23 -8.40
CA ALA A 489 -4.00 -35.20 -9.27
C ALA A 489 -5.50 -34.90 -9.48
N ALA A 490 -6.16 -34.29 -8.50
CA ALA A 490 -7.58 -33.94 -8.56
C ALA A 490 -7.86 -32.63 -9.33
N THR A 491 -6.83 -31.93 -9.81
CA THR A 491 -6.98 -30.62 -10.45
C THR A 491 -7.41 -30.79 -11.91
N THR A 492 -8.67 -30.45 -12.21
CA THR A 492 -9.21 -30.39 -13.57
C THR A 492 -9.07 -29.01 -14.22
N GLU A 493 -8.90 -27.97 -13.41
CA GLU A 493 -8.71 -26.59 -13.83
C GLU A 493 -7.68 -25.94 -12.90
N LEU A 494 -6.65 -25.31 -13.46
CA LEU A 494 -5.65 -24.54 -12.74
C LEU A 494 -6.04 -23.06 -12.70
N ARG A 495 -6.17 -22.48 -11.50
CA ARG A 495 -6.52 -21.07 -11.29
C ARG A 495 -5.30 -20.29 -10.84
N SER A 496 -4.93 -19.27 -11.62
CA SER A 496 -3.71 -18.48 -11.37
C SER A 496 -3.89 -17.00 -11.73
N THR A 497 -3.02 -16.15 -11.19
CA THR A 497 -2.90 -14.73 -11.57
C THR A 497 -1.51 -14.49 -12.12
N GLY A 498 -1.41 -13.68 -13.17
CA GLY A 498 -0.15 -13.18 -13.71
C GLY A 498 -0.28 -11.72 -14.13
N ASP A 499 0.51 -10.82 -13.56
CA ASP A 499 0.39 -9.38 -13.84
C ASP A 499 1.78 -8.71 -13.91
N PRO A 500 2.28 -8.33 -15.11
CA PRO A 500 1.53 -8.37 -16.37
C PRO A 500 1.48 -9.76 -17.02
N ARG A 501 2.32 -10.74 -16.62
CA ARG A 501 2.31 -12.06 -17.26
C ARG A 501 2.84 -13.20 -16.40
N LEU A 502 2.05 -14.26 -16.26
CA LEU A 502 2.49 -15.60 -15.85
C LEU A 502 2.54 -16.49 -17.09
N SER A 503 3.66 -17.17 -17.31
CA SER A 503 3.79 -18.15 -18.38
C SER A 503 3.97 -19.54 -17.79
N LEU A 504 3.17 -20.50 -18.23
CA LEU A 504 3.22 -21.89 -17.76
C LEU A 504 3.45 -22.83 -18.94
N LEU A 505 4.25 -23.86 -18.69
CA LEU A 505 4.47 -24.99 -19.59
C LEU A 505 4.00 -26.25 -18.89
N ASP A 506 3.08 -26.97 -19.51
CA ASP A 506 2.63 -28.25 -18.99
C ASP A 506 3.61 -29.38 -19.34
N PRO A 507 3.38 -30.63 -18.86
CA PRO A 507 4.29 -31.75 -19.14
C PRO A 507 4.46 -32.08 -20.63
N GLY A 508 3.47 -31.71 -21.46
CA GLY A 508 3.51 -31.83 -22.91
C GLY A 508 4.19 -30.65 -23.62
N ASN A 509 4.82 -29.74 -22.88
CA ASN A 509 5.40 -28.48 -23.36
C ASN A 509 4.40 -27.52 -24.04
N GLN A 510 3.10 -27.69 -23.81
CA GLN A 510 2.13 -26.68 -24.23
C GLN A 510 2.25 -25.47 -23.33
N ARG A 511 2.23 -24.31 -23.96
CA ARG A 511 2.34 -23.03 -23.29
C ARG A 511 0.98 -22.41 -23.01
N TYR A 512 0.85 -21.84 -21.82
CA TYR A 512 -0.27 -21.04 -21.36
C TYR A 512 0.26 -19.70 -20.85
N ASP A 513 -0.37 -18.60 -21.25
CA ASP A 513 0.00 -17.26 -20.80
C ASP A 513 -1.20 -16.59 -20.13
N VAL A 514 -1.02 -16.25 -18.85
CA VAL A 514 -2.02 -15.58 -18.02
C VAL A 514 -1.60 -14.14 -17.85
N SER A 515 -2.50 -13.20 -18.16
CA SER A 515 -2.27 -11.76 -18.03
C SER A 515 -3.51 -11.10 -17.45
N GLY A 516 -3.44 -10.68 -16.19
CA GLY A 516 -4.57 -10.22 -15.39
C GLY A 516 -5.41 -11.38 -14.82
N ALA A 517 -6.59 -11.03 -14.29
CA ALA A 517 -7.63 -11.97 -13.91
C ALA A 517 -8.75 -11.95 -14.96
N GLU A 518 -9.56 -13.01 -15.02
CA GLU A 518 -10.79 -12.99 -15.81
C GLU A 518 -11.79 -11.96 -15.27
N PRO A 519 -12.63 -11.34 -16.13
CA PRO A 519 -13.66 -10.42 -15.68
C PRO A 519 -14.54 -11.03 -14.58
N GLY A 520 -14.63 -10.34 -13.43
CA GLY A 520 -15.45 -10.78 -12.28
C GLY A 520 -14.81 -11.88 -11.41
N LYS A 521 -13.59 -12.32 -11.72
CA LYS A 521 -12.81 -13.27 -10.91
C LYS A 521 -11.50 -12.61 -10.49
N ASP A 522 -10.81 -13.21 -9.53
CA ASP A 522 -9.45 -12.80 -9.16
C ASP A 522 -8.35 -13.73 -9.71
N TYR A 523 -8.73 -14.63 -10.62
CA TYR A 523 -7.86 -15.58 -11.31
C TYR A 523 -8.25 -15.72 -12.79
N THR A 524 -7.34 -16.33 -13.55
CA THR A 524 -7.62 -16.94 -14.86
C THR A 524 -7.55 -18.45 -14.71
N ALA A 525 -8.52 -19.14 -15.31
CA ALA A 525 -8.64 -20.58 -15.35
C ALA A 525 -7.93 -21.16 -16.58
N ILE A 526 -7.16 -22.22 -16.36
CA ILE A 526 -6.53 -23.03 -17.41
C ILE A 526 -7.04 -24.45 -17.26
N ALA A 527 -7.69 -25.00 -18.28
CA ALA A 527 -8.09 -26.41 -18.26
C ALA A 527 -6.85 -27.32 -18.17
N VAL A 528 -6.85 -28.25 -17.22
CA VAL A 528 -5.80 -29.26 -17.07
C VAL A 528 -6.19 -30.45 -17.94
N ARG A 529 -5.32 -30.80 -18.90
CA ARG A 529 -5.54 -31.92 -19.81
C ARG A 529 -5.43 -33.26 -19.08
N ASP A 530 -6.10 -34.29 -19.58
CA ASP A 530 -6.01 -35.63 -19.03
C ASP A 530 -4.54 -36.10 -18.98
N GLY A 531 -4.11 -36.59 -17.81
CA GLY A 531 -2.72 -36.99 -17.56
C GLY A 531 -1.72 -35.84 -17.33
N HIS A 532 -2.19 -34.59 -17.31
CA HIS A 532 -1.36 -33.40 -17.01
C HIS A 532 -1.55 -32.89 -15.57
N ALA A 533 -2.34 -33.59 -14.76
CA ALA A 533 -2.44 -33.42 -13.31
C ALA A 533 -1.52 -34.44 -12.59
N GLY A 534 -1.28 -34.26 -11.30
CA GLY A 534 -0.38 -35.13 -10.51
C GLY A 534 1.11 -34.98 -10.86
N CYS A 535 1.51 -33.85 -11.43
CA CYS A 535 2.86 -33.61 -11.92
C CYS A 535 3.25 -32.13 -11.85
N PHE A 536 4.54 -31.85 -12.07
CA PHE A 536 5.05 -30.48 -12.14
C PHE A 536 4.74 -29.82 -13.48
N TRP A 537 4.37 -28.56 -13.41
CA TRP A 537 4.34 -27.62 -14.53
C TRP A 537 5.49 -26.63 -14.37
N ALA A 538 6.09 -26.21 -15.48
CA ALA A 538 7.19 -25.24 -15.45
C ALA A 538 6.64 -23.81 -15.55
N VAL A 539 7.06 -22.93 -14.64
CA VAL A 539 6.88 -21.49 -14.76
C VAL A 539 7.90 -21.01 -15.79
N GLY A 540 7.44 -20.61 -16.98
CA GLY A 540 8.27 -20.29 -18.12
C GLY A 540 9.03 -18.96 -17.99
N ASN A 541 10.10 -18.83 -18.77
CA ASN A 541 11.04 -17.70 -18.74
C ASN A 541 10.44 -16.33 -19.15
N GLN A 542 9.23 -16.28 -19.72
CA GLN A 542 8.55 -15.02 -20.02
C GLN A 542 7.63 -14.53 -18.90
N THR A 543 7.62 -15.24 -17.76
CA THR A 543 6.95 -14.79 -16.55
C THR A 543 7.59 -13.49 -16.05
N ARG A 544 6.76 -12.50 -15.76
CA ARG A 544 7.16 -11.19 -15.23
C ARG A 544 6.03 -10.56 -14.42
N GLY A 545 6.43 -9.86 -13.37
CA GLY A 545 5.56 -9.21 -12.40
C GLY A 545 5.01 -10.17 -11.35
N ARG A 546 3.81 -9.87 -10.88
CA ARG A 546 3.12 -10.55 -9.78
C ARG A 546 2.52 -11.87 -10.27
N ILE A 547 2.79 -12.97 -9.56
CA ILE A 547 2.17 -14.27 -9.80
C ILE A 547 1.55 -14.85 -8.53
N ALA A 548 0.44 -15.57 -8.68
CA ALA A 548 -0.20 -16.32 -7.61
C ALA A 548 -0.96 -17.56 -8.13
N PHE A 549 -1.06 -18.60 -7.31
CA PHE A 549 -1.87 -19.79 -7.58
C PHE A 549 -2.99 -19.92 -6.55
N HIS A 550 -4.22 -20.17 -7.00
CA HIS A 550 -5.42 -20.05 -6.16
C HIS A 550 -6.01 -21.38 -5.69
N ASN A 551 -5.71 -22.46 -6.40
CA ASN A 551 -6.35 -23.76 -6.15
C ASN A 551 -5.40 -24.96 -6.23
N ILE A 552 -4.10 -24.69 -6.15
CA ILE A 552 -3.04 -25.69 -6.02
C ILE A 552 -2.07 -25.24 -4.92
N PRO A 553 -1.20 -26.12 -4.38
CA PRO A 553 -0.18 -25.71 -3.42
C PRO A 553 0.61 -24.53 -3.96
N PRO A 554 0.58 -23.34 -3.32
CA PRO A 554 1.12 -22.12 -3.89
C PRO A 554 2.63 -22.02 -3.66
N TRP A 555 3.35 -23.10 -3.97
CA TRP A 555 4.77 -23.26 -3.68
C TRP A 555 5.55 -23.47 -4.97
N VAL A 556 6.23 -22.42 -5.39
CA VAL A 556 7.13 -22.42 -6.54
C VAL A 556 8.44 -23.08 -6.11
N GLN A 557 8.73 -24.22 -6.72
CA GLN A 557 9.88 -25.07 -6.44
C GLN A 557 11.05 -24.70 -7.35
N LEU A 558 12.24 -24.66 -6.75
CA LEU A 558 13.47 -24.42 -7.51
C LEU A 558 13.98 -25.69 -8.19
N ASP A 559 13.73 -26.88 -7.62
CA ASP A 559 13.94 -28.17 -8.27
C ASP A 559 12.80 -29.15 -7.98
N THR A 560 12.61 -30.12 -8.88
CA THR A 560 11.55 -31.13 -8.80
C THR A 560 12.01 -32.45 -8.20
N GLU A 561 13.32 -32.68 -8.16
CA GLU A 561 13.90 -33.88 -7.55
C GLU A 561 13.73 -33.91 -6.03
N HIS A 562 13.73 -32.73 -5.40
CA HIS A 562 13.63 -32.56 -3.95
C HIS A 562 12.62 -31.45 -3.62
N ALA A 563 11.43 -31.56 -4.20
CA ALA A 563 10.37 -30.60 -3.97
C ALA A 563 9.90 -30.61 -2.51
N LEU A 564 9.43 -29.46 -2.02
CA LEU A 564 8.79 -29.33 -0.73
C LEU A 564 7.29 -29.11 -0.95
N LEU A 565 6.48 -30.12 -0.62
CA LEU A 565 5.03 -30.07 -0.81
C LEU A 565 4.28 -30.26 0.51
N PRO A 566 3.10 -29.63 0.67
CA PRO A 566 2.21 -29.91 1.79
C PRO A 566 1.83 -31.40 1.86
N PRO A 567 1.78 -32.03 3.05
CA PRO A 567 1.44 -33.45 3.22
C PRO A 567 0.00 -33.78 2.79
N ASP A 568 -0.87 -32.78 2.80
CA ASP A 568 -2.27 -32.82 2.35
C ASP A 568 -2.41 -32.62 0.82
N THR A 569 -1.30 -32.58 0.08
CA THR A 569 -1.33 -32.49 -1.38
C THR A 569 -1.65 -33.86 -2.00
N PRO A 570 -2.75 -34.01 -2.77
CA PRO A 570 -3.03 -35.26 -3.48
C PRO A 570 -1.95 -35.54 -4.56
N SER A 571 -0.99 -36.40 -4.23
CA SER A 571 0.18 -36.71 -5.07
C SER A 571 0.02 -37.96 -5.93
N THR A 572 -0.93 -38.83 -5.58
CA THR A 572 -1.29 -40.05 -6.31
C THR A 572 -2.82 -40.15 -6.31
N GLY A 573 -3.41 -40.81 -7.30
CA GLY A 573 -4.87 -40.94 -7.49
C GLY A 573 -5.62 -41.73 -6.41
N ASP A 574 -5.27 -41.58 -5.13
CA ASP A 574 -6.10 -42.03 -4.02
C ASP A 574 -7.26 -41.06 -3.83
N THR A 575 -8.32 -41.30 -4.59
CA THR A 575 -9.67 -40.99 -4.14
C THR A 575 -9.97 -41.85 -2.92
N THR A 576 -9.58 -41.42 -1.71
CA THR A 576 -10.22 -41.78 -0.44
C THR A 576 -9.51 -41.11 0.75
N ARG A 577 -10.12 -40.06 1.30
CA ARG A 577 -10.42 -39.94 2.74
C ARG A 577 -11.42 -38.83 3.00
#